data_AF-A0A9D4ZUX2-F1
#
_entry.id   AF-A0A9D4ZUX2-F1
#
_cell.length_a   1.000
_cell.length_b   1.000
_cell.length_c   1.000
_cell.angle_alpha   90.00
_cell.angle_beta   90.00
_cell.angle_gamma   90.00
#
_symmetry.space_group_name_H-M   'P 1'
#
loop_
_entity.id
_entity.type
_entity.pdbx_description
1 polymer ?
#
loop_
_entity_poly.entity_id
_entity_poly.type
_entity_poly.pdbx_seq_one_letter_code
_entity_poly.pdbx_strand_id
1 'polypeptide(L)'
;MYIIRPTFYEIWKKGSVEQFSPAPYLATLVNCMVWTLYGLPMVNPDNVLVLTINGSGSVVEIVYVTLFIIYSSRNKRLKVLMWLVVELLFIGVLAFVTLILVHSAKKRSAIVGTTCIVFNIMMYAAPLAVMKLVIVTKSVEYMPLSISLASFGNGVAWTTYALIQFDAFITVPNGIGTLFSVVQLILYATYYKSTMKQIAERKANKTAEVNLSQVVVGNGDQRSKTNH
;
A
#
# COMPACT_ATOMS: atom_id res chain seq x y z
N MET A 1 13.65 -6.40 16.15
CA MET A 1 13.71 -5.19 15.32
C MET A 1 13.34 -5.64 13.92
N TYR A 2 12.04 -5.70 13.62
CA TYR A 2 11.50 -6.11 12.31
C TYR A 2 11.66 -4.92 11.37
N ILE A 3 12.89 -4.69 10.94
CA ILE A 3 13.19 -3.72 9.89
C ILE A 3 12.52 -4.25 8.63
N ILE A 4 11.73 -3.38 8.02
CA ILE A 4 11.09 -3.50 6.71
C ILE A 4 12.14 -4.01 5.72
N ARG A 5 12.27 -5.32 5.56
CA ARG A 5 12.98 -5.84 4.41
C ARG A 5 12.11 -5.51 3.21
N PRO A 6 12.63 -4.84 2.17
CA PRO A 6 11.82 -4.50 1.01
C PRO A 6 11.21 -5.80 0.47
N THR A 7 9.87 -5.88 0.43
CA THR A 7 9.16 -7.10 0.04
C THR A 7 9.70 -7.69 -1.27
N PHE A 8 10.06 -6.83 -2.23
CA PHE A 8 10.65 -7.24 -3.50
C PHE A 8 12.09 -7.73 -3.42
N TYR A 9 12.89 -7.26 -2.45
CA TYR A 9 14.21 -7.83 -2.20
C TYR A 9 14.10 -9.29 -1.75
N GLU A 10 13.13 -9.59 -0.90
CA GLU A 10 12.85 -10.97 -0.47
C GLU A 10 12.32 -11.82 -1.62
N ILE A 11 11.40 -11.29 -2.45
CA ILE A 11 10.89 -12.00 -3.63
C ILE A 11 12.02 -12.34 -4.60
N TRP A 12 12.89 -11.37 -4.90
CA TRP A 12 14.03 -11.56 -5.80
C TRP A 12 15.02 -12.58 -5.24
N LYS A 13 15.41 -12.44 -3.96
CA LYS A 13 16.37 -13.33 -3.31
C LYS A 13 15.86 -14.77 -3.19
N LYS A 14 14.57 -14.95 -2.94
CA LYS A 14 13.94 -16.27 -2.79
C LYS A 14 13.44 -16.87 -4.10
N GLY A 15 13.36 -16.07 -5.18
CA GLY A 15 12.80 -16.48 -6.46
C GLY A 15 11.32 -16.85 -6.39
N SER A 16 10.57 -16.38 -5.39
CA SER A 16 9.17 -16.75 -5.16
C SER A 16 8.39 -15.63 -4.49
N VAL A 17 7.15 -15.40 -4.95
CA VAL A 17 6.21 -14.44 -4.33
C VAL A 17 5.54 -14.98 -3.05
N GLU A 18 5.81 -16.24 -2.66
CA GLU A 18 5.25 -16.88 -1.45
C GLU A 18 3.74 -16.59 -1.25
N GLN A 19 3.38 -15.97 -0.11
CA GLN A 19 2.03 -15.58 0.28
C GLN A 19 1.69 -14.12 -0.06
N PHE A 20 2.59 -13.39 -0.73
CA PHE A 20 2.30 -12.01 -1.12
C PHE A 20 1.16 -11.96 -2.15
N SER A 21 0.27 -10.98 -1.96
CA SER A 21 -0.87 -10.72 -2.83
C SER A 21 -0.49 -9.71 -3.91
N PRO A 22 -0.92 -9.89 -5.17
CA PRO A 22 -0.69 -8.90 -6.22
C PRO A 22 -1.65 -7.70 -6.16
N ALA A 23 -2.72 -7.81 -5.36
CA ALA A 23 -3.82 -6.85 -5.38
C ALA A 23 -3.40 -5.39 -5.08
N PRO A 24 -2.50 -5.10 -4.13
CA PRO A 24 -2.06 -3.73 -3.88
C PRO A 24 -1.34 -3.10 -5.07
N TYR A 25 -0.56 -3.87 -5.82
CA TYR A 25 0.20 -3.38 -6.98
C TYR A 25 -0.72 -3.09 -8.16
N LEU A 26 -1.65 -4.02 -8.44
CA LEU A 26 -2.67 -3.83 -9.48
C LEU A 26 -3.59 -2.62 -9.17
N ALA A 27 -4.07 -2.52 -7.93
CA ALA A 27 -4.89 -1.38 -7.49
C ALA A 27 -4.14 -0.04 -7.60
N THR A 28 -2.86 0.00 -7.24
CA THR A 28 -2.04 1.21 -7.34
C THR A 28 -1.74 1.54 -8.80
N LEU A 29 -1.45 0.54 -9.64
CA LEU A 29 -1.21 0.70 -11.07
C LEU A 29 -2.40 1.36 -11.77
N VAL A 30 -3.61 0.81 -11.62
CA VAL A 30 -4.81 1.39 -12.24
C VAL A 30 -5.10 2.79 -11.70
N ASN A 31 -4.95 3.02 -10.38
CA ASN A 31 -5.11 4.35 -9.81
C ASN A 31 -4.13 5.35 -10.44
N CYS A 32 -2.85 5.00 -10.53
CA CYS A 32 -1.84 5.84 -11.17
C CYS A 32 -2.17 6.08 -12.65
N MET A 33 -2.61 5.08 -13.42
CA MET A 33 -3.01 5.27 -14.82
C MET A 33 -4.18 6.26 -14.98
N VAL A 34 -5.21 6.18 -14.12
CA VAL A 34 -6.33 7.13 -14.16
C VAL A 34 -5.86 8.56 -13.82
N TRP A 35 -4.99 8.71 -12.80
CA TRP A 35 -4.42 10.02 -12.46
C TRP A 35 -3.47 10.57 -13.53
N THR A 36 -2.72 9.70 -14.22
CA THR A 36 -1.92 10.08 -15.38
C THR A 36 -2.82 10.63 -16.49
N LEU A 37 -3.94 9.95 -16.80
CA LEU A 37 -4.93 10.45 -17.75
C LEU A 37 -5.51 11.80 -17.31
N TYR A 38 -5.80 11.95 -16.01
CA TYR A 38 -6.30 13.20 -15.45
C TYR A 38 -5.32 14.37 -15.62
N GLY A 39 -4.04 14.14 -15.36
CA GLY A 39 -3.00 15.16 -15.47
C GLY A 39 -2.61 15.54 -16.90
N LEU A 40 -3.12 14.84 -17.93
CA LEU A 40 -2.85 15.23 -19.32
C LEU A 40 -3.41 16.63 -19.59
N PRO A 41 -2.67 17.51 -20.30
CA PRO A 41 -3.13 18.86 -20.61
C PRO A 41 -4.45 18.91 -21.39
N MET A 42 -4.75 17.85 -22.15
CA MET A 42 -5.99 17.70 -22.93
C MET A 42 -7.21 17.37 -22.06
N VAL A 43 -6.99 16.86 -20.84
CA VAL A 43 -8.01 16.51 -19.86
C VAL A 43 -8.13 17.62 -18.83
N ASN A 44 -7.06 17.89 -18.08
CA ASN A 44 -7.00 18.94 -17.06
C ASN A 44 -5.75 19.82 -17.26
N PRO A 45 -5.91 21.06 -17.78
CA PRO A 45 -4.81 21.98 -17.97
C PRO A 45 -4.02 22.25 -16.68
N ASP A 46 -2.74 22.61 -16.80
CA ASP A 46 -1.86 23.04 -15.69
C ASP A 46 -1.59 22.02 -14.57
N ASN A 47 -1.88 20.73 -14.83
CA ASN A 47 -1.71 19.63 -13.86
C ASN A 47 -0.50 18.72 -14.13
N VAL A 48 0.61 19.28 -14.64
CA VAL A 48 1.83 18.55 -15.00
C VAL A 48 2.45 17.81 -13.80
N LEU A 49 2.31 18.33 -12.58
CA LEU A 49 2.80 17.64 -11.38
C LEU A 49 2.04 16.34 -11.12
N VAL A 50 0.71 16.34 -11.31
CA VAL A 50 -0.12 15.13 -11.20
C VAL A 50 0.26 14.12 -12.27
N LEU A 51 0.51 14.60 -13.50
CA LEU A 51 0.94 13.76 -14.62
C LEU A 51 2.28 13.06 -14.33
N THR A 52 3.29 13.80 -13.90
CA THR A 52 4.65 13.29 -13.71
C THR A 52 4.75 12.30 -12.55
N ILE A 53 4.13 12.60 -11.42
CA ILE A 53 4.17 11.70 -10.24
C ILE A 53 3.43 10.39 -10.49
N ASN A 54 2.25 10.44 -11.14
CA ASN A 54 1.47 9.23 -11.40
C ASN A 54 1.98 8.46 -12.61
N GLY A 55 2.57 9.16 -13.60
CA GLY A 55 3.29 8.52 -14.69
C GLY A 55 4.50 7.73 -14.19
N SER A 56 5.33 8.33 -13.33
CA SER A 56 6.45 7.63 -12.69
C SER A 56 5.98 6.51 -11.75
N GLY A 57 4.90 6.74 -10.99
CA GLY A 57 4.24 5.71 -10.18
C GLY A 57 3.79 4.50 -11.00
N SER A 58 3.16 4.74 -12.17
CA SER A 58 2.76 3.67 -13.08
C SER A 58 3.96 2.85 -13.56
N VAL A 59 5.09 3.49 -13.88
CA VAL A 59 6.32 2.79 -14.27
C VAL A 59 6.83 1.91 -13.13
N VAL A 60 6.85 2.42 -11.89
CA VAL A 60 7.27 1.66 -10.71
C VAL A 60 6.35 0.45 -10.50
N GLU A 61 5.03 0.63 -10.57
CA GLU A 61 4.08 -0.46 -10.40
C GLU A 61 4.17 -1.49 -11.54
N ILE A 62 4.44 -1.07 -12.78
CA ILE A 62 4.71 -2.01 -13.89
C ILE A 62 5.93 -2.89 -13.57
N VAL A 63 7.00 -2.32 -13.00
CA VAL A 63 8.17 -3.09 -12.57
C VAL A 63 7.77 -4.11 -11.49
N TYR A 64 7.00 -3.69 -10.48
CA TYR A 64 6.52 -4.57 -9.41
C TYR A 64 5.63 -5.70 -9.91
N VAL A 65 4.65 -5.40 -10.76
CA VAL A 65 3.77 -6.40 -11.35
C VAL A 65 4.56 -7.35 -12.25
N THR A 66 5.56 -6.87 -12.99
CA THR A 66 6.44 -7.71 -13.82
C THR A 66 7.24 -8.69 -12.97
N LEU A 67 7.87 -8.22 -11.89
CA LEU A 67 8.57 -9.09 -10.95
C LEU A 67 7.63 -10.13 -10.33
N PHE A 68 6.40 -9.72 -9.96
CA PHE A 68 5.40 -10.64 -9.45
C PHE A 68 5.04 -11.73 -10.48
N ILE A 69 4.83 -11.36 -11.74
CA ILE A 69 4.54 -12.30 -12.83
C ILE A 69 5.68 -13.30 -13.00
N ILE A 70 6.94 -12.84 -13.02
CA ILE A 70 8.13 -13.69 -13.20
C ILE A 70 8.24 -14.74 -12.08
N TYR A 71 8.07 -14.32 -10.82
CA TYR A 71 8.29 -15.17 -9.65
C TYR A 71 7.02 -15.84 -9.08
N SER A 72 5.89 -15.75 -9.77
CA SER A 72 4.63 -16.38 -9.34
C SER A 72 4.33 -17.69 -10.07
N SER A 73 3.56 -18.56 -9.39
CA SER A 73 3.05 -19.80 -9.98
C SER A 73 2.08 -19.53 -11.14
N ARG A 74 1.94 -20.47 -12.08
CA ARG A 74 1.10 -20.35 -13.28
C ARG A 74 -0.32 -19.82 -12.98
N ASN A 75 -0.95 -20.32 -11.93
CA ASN A 75 -2.31 -19.91 -11.55
C ASN A 75 -2.37 -18.46 -11.06
N LYS A 76 -1.41 -18.02 -10.25
CA LYS A 76 -1.31 -16.62 -9.80
C LYS A 76 -0.98 -15.70 -10.97
N ARG A 77 -0.06 -16.11 -11.83
CA ARG A 77 0.34 -15.40 -13.04
C ARG A 77 -0.83 -15.13 -13.98
N LEU A 78 -1.61 -16.17 -14.30
CA LEU A 78 -2.78 -16.03 -15.19
C LEU A 78 -3.83 -15.08 -14.61
N LYS A 79 -4.06 -15.11 -13.30
CA LYS A 79 -4.97 -14.15 -12.64
C LYS A 79 -4.48 -12.72 -12.77
N VAL A 80 -3.19 -12.47 -12.55
CA VAL A 80 -2.60 -11.12 -12.68
C VAL A 80 -2.71 -10.62 -14.12
N LEU A 81 -2.36 -11.47 -15.11
CA LEU A 81 -2.48 -11.11 -16.52
C LEU A 81 -3.94 -10.80 -16.93
N MET A 82 -4.90 -11.56 -16.43
CA MET A 82 -6.32 -11.28 -16.66
C MET A 82 -6.73 -9.91 -16.10
N TRP A 83 -6.33 -9.59 -14.87
CA TRP A 83 -6.62 -8.28 -14.27
C TRP A 83 -5.95 -7.14 -15.05
N LEU A 84 -4.70 -7.30 -15.49
CA LEU A 84 -4.03 -6.32 -16.33
C LEU A 84 -4.80 -6.05 -17.63
N VAL A 85 -5.31 -7.09 -18.30
CA VAL A 85 -6.13 -6.91 -19.51
C VAL A 85 -7.39 -6.10 -19.18
N VAL A 86 -8.07 -6.39 -18.06
CA VAL A 86 -9.25 -5.64 -17.62
C VAL A 86 -8.90 -4.17 -17.34
N GLU A 87 -7.79 -3.90 -16.64
CA GLU A 87 -7.33 -2.54 -16.34
C GLU A 87 -6.98 -1.77 -17.61
N LEU A 88 -6.25 -2.38 -18.55
CA LEU A 88 -5.89 -1.74 -19.81
C LEU A 88 -7.10 -1.47 -20.70
N LEU A 89 -8.07 -2.39 -20.74
CA LEU A 89 -9.33 -2.18 -21.45
C LEU A 89 -10.12 -1.04 -20.81
N PHE A 90 -10.20 -0.99 -19.48
CA PHE A 90 -10.87 0.08 -18.75
C PHE A 90 -10.23 1.46 -19.05
N ILE A 91 -8.90 1.57 -18.92
CA ILE A 91 -8.17 2.80 -19.24
C ILE A 91 -8.32 3.17 -20.71
N GLY A 92 -8.25 2.20 -21.62
CA GLY A 92 -8.43 2.43 -23.06
C GLY A 92 -9.82 2.99 -23.39
N VAL A 93 -10.88 2.43 -22.81
CA VAL A 93 -12.25 2.93 -22.98
C VAL A 93 -12.40 4.33 -22.37
N LEU A 94 -11.90 4.55 -21.15
CA LEU A 94 -11.97 5.85 -20.48
C LEU A 94 -11.24 6.92 -21.29
N ALA A 95 -10.03 6.62 -21.79
CA ALA A 95 -9.25 7.52 -22.64
C ALA A 95 -9.95 7.77 -23.98
N PHE A 96 -10.50 6.75 -24.62
CA PHE A 96 -11.24 6.91 -25.88
C PHE A 96 -12.44 7.82 -25.71
N VAL A 97 -13.29 7.55 -24.71
CA VAL A 97 -14.48 8.37 -24.43
C VAL A 97 -14.09 9.83 -24.14
N THR A 98 -13.07 10.04 -23.31
CA THR A 98 -12.71 11.39 -22.85
C THR A 98 -11.93 12.20 -23.89
N LEU A 99 -10.96 11.59 -24.57
CA LEU A 99 -10.09 12.30 -25.51
C LEU A 99 -10.72 12.46 -26.89
N ILE A 100 -11.53 11.48 -27.34
CA ILE A 100 -12.11 11.47 -28.68
C ILE A 100 -13.55 11.98 -28.69
N LEU A 101 -14.41 11.47 -27.80
CA LEU A 101 -15.86 11.74 -27.87
C LEU A 101 -16.30 12.99 -27.10
N VAL A 102 -15.49 13.47 -26.15
CA VAL A 102 -15.80 14.66 -25.36
C VAL A 102 -14.93 15.81 -25.82
N HIS A 103 -15.52 16.94 -26.20
CA HIS A 103 -14.76 18.10 -26.73
C HIS A 103 -14.51 19.21 -25.70
N SER A 104 -15.21 19.19 -24.55
CA SER A 104 -15.03 20.20 -23.50
C SER A 104 -14.05 19.73 -22.43
N ALA A 105 -12.98 20.50 -22.20
CA ALA A 105 -11.99 20.22 -21.15
C ALA A 105 -12.65 20.06 -19.77
N LYS A 106 -13.57 20.95 -19.40
CA LYS A 106 -14.32 20.86 -18.13
C LYS A 106 -15.07 19.52 -17.98
N LYS A 107 -15.69 19.01 -19.06
CA LYS A 107 -16.37 17.71 -19.04
C LYS A 107 -15.37 16.55 -18.96
N ARG A 108 -14.22 16.65 -19.65
CA ARG A 108 -13.13 15.66 -19.54
C ARG A 108 -12.60 15.57 -18.11
N SER A 109 -12.26 16.70 -17.50
CA SER A 109 -11.85 16.77 -16.09
C SER A 109 -12.92 16.18 -15.17
N ALA A 110 -14.20 16.47 -15.40
CA ALA A 110 -15.26 15.94 -14.56
C ALA A 110 -15.38 14.41 -14.64
N ILE A 111 -15.31 13.83 -15.83
CA ILE A 111 -15.41 12.37 -16.04
C ILE A 111 -14.20 11.67 -15.41
N VAL A 112 -12.98 12.09 -15.78
CA VAL A 112 -11.76 11.43 -15.30
C VAL A 112 -11.54 11.72 -13.82
N GLY A 113 -11.74 12.96 -13.36
CA GLY A 113 -11.58 13.36 -11.97
C GLY A 113 -12.55 12.64 -11.02
N THR A 114 -13.81 12.45 -11.43
CA THR A 114 -14.76 11.64 -10.65
C THR A 114 -14.26 10.19 -10.55
N THR A 115 -13.72 9.65 -11.65
CA THR A 115 -13.13 8.31 -11.66
C THR A 115 -11.93 8.23 -10.71
N CYS A 116 -11.04 9.22 -10.70
CA CYS A 116 -9.93 9.33 -9.75
C CYS A 116 -10.42 9.28 -8.29
N ILE A 117 -11.45 10.05 -7.94
CA ILE A 117 -12.00 10.07 -6.58
C ILE A 117 -12.49 8.67 -6.17
N VAL A 118 -13.22 7.98 -7.05
CA VAL A 118 -13.74 6.64 -6.77
C VAL A 118 -12.61 5.65 -6.47
N PHE A 119 -11.56 5.61 -7.31
CA PHE A 119 -10.39 4.76 -7.06
C PHE A 119 -9.67 5.14 -5.76
N ASN A 120 -9.51 6.43 -5.49
CA ASN A 120 -8.83 6.88 -4.27
C ASN A 120 -9.59 6.48 -3.00
N ILE A 121 -10.92 6.63 -2.99
CA ILE A 121 -11.78 6.20 -1.88
C ILE A 121 -11.66 4.68 -1.66
N MET A 122 -11.68 3.88 -2.74
CA MET A 122 -11.49 2.43 -2.62
C MET A 122 -10.13 2.07 -1.99
N MET A 123 -9.08 2.80 -2.35
CA MET A 123 -7.74 2.58 -1.77
C MET A 123 -7.67 2.86 -0.27
N TYR A 124 -8.55 3.72 0.28
CA TYR A 124 -8.60 3.95 1.73
C TYR A 124 -9.09 2.76 2.55
N ALA A 125 -9.64 1.72 1.93
CA ALA A 125 -9.98 0.48 2.64
C ALA A 125 -8.77 -0.13 3.37
N ALA A 126 -7.58 -0.10 2.76
CA ALA A 126 -6.37 -0.65 3.36
C ALA A 126 -5.94 0.09 4.64
N PRO A 127 -5.71 1.43 4.65
CA PRO A 127 -5.36 2.14 5.88
C PRO A 127 -6.46 2.06 6.94
N LEU A 128 -7.74 2.03 6.57
CA LEU A 128 -8.85 1.80 7.52
C LEU A 128 -8.77 0.43 8.19
N ALA A 129 -8.48 -0.62 7.42
CA ALA A 129 -8.29 -1.98 7.96
C ALA A 129 -7.11 -2.05 8.93
N VAL A 130 -6.00 -1.37 8.60
CA VAL A 130 -4.83 -1.29 9.50
C VAL A 130 -5.17 -0.50 10.78
N MET A 131 -5.90 0.61 10.69
CA MET A 131 -6.37 1.35 11.87
C MET A 131 -7.26 0.49 12.77
N LYS A 132 -8.20 -0.26 12.19
CA LYS A 132 -9.01 -1.24 12.92
C LYS A 132 -8.15 -2.28 13.62
N LEU A 133 -7.15 -2.83 12.92
CA LEU A 133 -6.21 -3.80 13.49
C LEU A 133 -5.47 -3.21 14.69
N VAL A 134 -4.99 -1.97 14.61
CA VAL A 134 -4.32 -1.29 15.73
C VAL A 134 -5.26 -1.14 16.94
N ILE A 135 -6.51 -0.74 16.72
CA ILE A 135 -7.48 -0.55 17.80
C ILE A 135 -7.83 -1.88 18.50
N VAL A 136 -7.97 -2.96 17.73
CA VAL A 136 -8.31 -4.31 18.24
C VAL A 136 -7.13 -4.93 18.95
N THR A 137 -5.95 -4.91 18.35
CA THR A 137 -4.73 -5.52 18.90
C THR A 137 -4.03 -4.66 19.95
N LYS A 138 -4.45 -3.39 20.07
CA LYS A 138 -3.81 -2.38 20.91
C LYS A 138 -2.31 -2.22 20.58
N SER A 139 -1.94 -2.52 19.33
CA SER A 139 -0.55 -2.60 18.87
C SER A 139 -0.35 -1.91 17.53
N VAL A 140 0.74 -1.15 17.39
CA VAL A 140 1.10 -0.41 16.16
C VAL A 140 2.15 -1.15 15.32
N GLU A 141 2.36 -2.44 15.58
CA GLU A 141 3.37 -3.26 14.89
C GLU A 141 3.18 -3.29 13.36
N TYR A 142 1.94 -3.20 12.88
CA TYR A 142 1.59 -3.17 11.45
C TYR A 142 1.40 -1.75 10.89
N MET A 143 1.61 -0.71 11.69
CA MET A 143 1.46 0.69 11.31
C MET A 143 2.74 1.46 11.64
N PRO A 144 3.78 1.36 10.79
CA PRO A 144 5.05 2.01 11.04
C PRO A 144 4.93 3.54 10.96
N LEU A 145 5.52 4.24 11.94
CA LEU A 145 5.46 5.70 12.05
C LEU A 145 5.94 6.44 10.80
N SER A 146 7.01 5.94 10.16
CA SER A 146 7.58 6.56 8.96
C SER A 146 6.59 6.63 7.80
N ILE A 147 5.79 5.58 7.60
CA ILE A 147 4.77 5.53 6.54
C ILE A 147 3.60 6.45 6.89
N SER A 148 3.17 6.49 8.15
CA SER A 148 2.10 7.40 8.59
C SER A 148 2.51 8.87 8.46
N LEU A 149 3.75 9.22 8.85
CA LEU A 149 4.28 10.58 8.70
C LEU A 149 4.45 10.97 7.23
N ALA A 150 4.98 10.08 6.39
CA ALA A 150 5.11 10.32 4.95
C ALA A 150 3.73 10.52 4.30
N SER A 151 2.74 9.71 4.69
CA SER A 151 1.36 9.83 4.20
C SER A 151 0.73 11.15 4.62
N PHE A 152 0.96 11.59 5.85
CA PHE A 152 0.49 12.90 6.34
C PHE A 152 1.13 14.05 5.54
N GLY A 153 2.46 14.05 5.40
CA GLY A 153 3.17 15.07 4.61
C GLY A 153 2.72 15.11 3.15
N ASN A 154 2.55 13.94 2.53
CA ASN A 154 2.01 13.83 1.18
C ASN A 154 0.59 14.39 1.07
N GLY A 155 -0.30 14.04 2.01
CA GLY A 155 -1.67 14.54 2.04
C GLY A 155 -1.73 16.07 2.16
N VAL A 156 -0.93 16.65 3.07
CA VAL A 156 -0.84 18.11 3.23
C VAL A 156 -0.31 18.77 1.96
N ALA A 157 0.74 18.22 1.35
CA ALA A 157 1.33 18.77 0.12
C ALA A 157 0.32 18.79 -1.04
N TRP A 158 -0.36 17.67 -1.30
CA TRP A 158 -1.34 17.58 -2.39
C TRP A 158 -2.61 18.39 -2.11
N THR A 159 -3.08 18.42 -0.87
CA THR A 159 -4.22 19.27 -0.50
C THR A 159 -3.88 20.74 -0.71
N THR A 160 -2.68 21.17 -0.32
CA THR A 160 -2.21 22.56 -0.53
C THR A 160 -2.08 22.88 -2.02
N TYR A 161 -1.45 22.00 -2.80
CA TYR A 161 -1.35 22.15 -4.26
C TYR A 161 -2.72 22.31 -4.93
N ALA A 162 -3.68 21.45 -4.56
CA ALA A 162 -5.02 21.47 -5.13
C ALA A 162 -5.81 22.74 -4.76
N LEU A 163 -5.61 23.27 -3.55
CA LEU A 163 -6.24 24.52 -3.12
C LEU A 163 -5.72 25.74 -3.89
N ILE A 164 -4.45 25.73 -4.33
CA ILE A 164 -3.88 26.79 -5.18
C ILE A 164 -4.57 26.80 -6.55
N GLN A 165 -4.83 25.63 -7.12
CA GLN A 165 -5.46 25.46 -8.44
C GLN A 165 -7.00 25.42 -8.38
N PHE A 166 -7.59 25.50 -7.18
CA PHE A 166 -9.01 25.27 -6.92
C PHE A 166 -9.55 23.95 -7.52
N ASP A 167 -8.73 22.90 -7.51
CA ASP A 167 -9.07 21.60 -8.08
C ASP A 167 -9.71 20.68 -7.04
N ALA A 168 -11.05 20.68 -7.01
CA ALA A 168 -11.84 19.87 -6.09
C ALA A 168 -11.57 18.36 -6.23
N PHE A 169 -11.20 17.87 -7.42
CA PHE A 169 -10.98 16.44 -7.64
C PHE A 169 -9.71 15.95 -6.96
N ILE A 170 -8.71 16.82 -6.81
CA ILE A 170 -7.49 16.52 -6.05
C ILE A 170 -7.71 16.85 -4.56
N THR A 171 -8.38 17.96 -4.24
CA THR A 171 -8.59 18.41 -2.84
C THR A 171 -9.38 17.39 -2.04
N VAL A 172 -10.51 16.89 -2.55
CA VAL A 172 -11.41 16.00 -1.80
C VAL A 172 -10.72 14.72 -1.32
N PRO A 173 -10.12 13.89 -2.20
CA PRO A 173 -9.47 12.67 -1.75
C PRO A 173 -8.28 13.00 -0.84
N ASN A 174 -7.37 13.90 -1.25
CA ASN A 174 -6.17 14.19 -0.43
C ASN A 174 -6.50 14.80 0.93
N GLY A 175 -7.57 15.58 1.05
CA GLY A 175 -8.09 16.05 2.33
C GLY A 175 -8.53 14.89 3.24
N ILE A 176 -9.31 13.95 2.70
CA ILE A 176 -9.72 12.72 3.42
C ILE A 176 -8.49 11.90 3.82
N GLY A 177 -7.54 11.70 2.91
CA GLY A 177 -6.30 10.98 3.18
C GLY A 177 -5.44 11.66 4.26
N THR A 178 -5.42 13.00 4.29
CA THR A 178 -4.75 13.78 5.34
C THR A 178 -5.42 13.53 6.68
N LEU A 179 -6.75 13.56 6.76
CA LEU A 179 -7.50 13.25 7.97
C LEU A 179 -7.20 11.83 8.48
N PHE A 180 -7.20 10.84 7.59
CA PHE A 180 -6.81 9.47 7.97
C PHE A 180 -5.38 9.37 8.47
N SER A 181 -4.44 10.10 7.85
CA SER A 181 -3.05 10.12 8.30
C SER A 181 -2.92 10.76 9.69
N VAL A 182 -3.69 11.80 10.00
CA VAL A 182 -3.77 12.37 11.36
C VAL A 182 -4.28 11.34 12.35
N VAL A 183 -5.36 10.61 12.02
CA VAL A 183 -5.89 9.54 12.88
C VAL A 183 -4.85 8.44 13.09
N GLN A 184 -4.11 8.05 12.06
CA GLN A 184 -3.01 7.08 12.17
C GLN A 184 -1.92 7.56 13.14
N LEU A 185 -1.53 8.83 13.10
CA LEU A 185 -0.54 9.40 14.02
C LEU A 185 -1.05 9.43 15.47
N ILE A 186 -2.32 9.77 15.68
CA ILE A 186 -2.97 9.73 17.00
C ILE A 186 -2.99 8.30 17.55
N LEU A 187 -3.41 7.33 16.74
CA LEU A 187 -3.43 5.92 17.12
C LEU A 187 -2.02 5.41 17.43
N TYR A 188 -1.02 5.82 16.63
CA TYR A 188 0.38 5.50 16.88
C TYR A 188 0.82 5.99 18.26
N ALA A 189 0.63 7.29 18.55
CA ALA A 189 0.99 7.89 19.82
C ALA A 189 0.29 7.21 21.01
N THR A 190 -0.98 6.83 20.83
CA THR A 190 -1.81 6.19 21.86
C THR A 190 -1.31 4.77 22.19
N TYR A 191 -1.04 3.95 21.17
CA TYR A 191 -0.76 2.52 21.35
C TYR A 191 0.73 2.17 21.33
N TYR A 192 1.64 3.12 21.10
CA TYR A 192 3.08 2.88 21.08
C TYR A 192 3.60 2.22 22.36
N LYS A 193 3.25 2.75 23.53
CA LYS A 193 3.68 2.19 24.83
C LYS A 193 3.15 0.76 25.05
N SER A 194 1.87 0.53 24.71
CA SER A 194 1.27 -0.81 24.80
C SER A 194 2.00 -1.81 23.90
N THR A 195 2.32 -1.40 22.68
CA THR A 195 3.09 -2.20 21.71
C THR A 195 4.45 -2.61 22.28
N MET A 196 5.19 -1.67 22.88
CA MET A 196 6.50 -1.96 23.47
C MET A 196 6.38 -2.97 24.62
N LYS A 197 5.36 -2.83 25.48
CA LYS A 197 5.08 -3.78 26.56
C LYS A 197 4.79 -5.19 26.02
N GLN A 198 3.90 -5.31 25.04
CA GLN A 198 3.57 -6.59 24.40
C GLN A 198 4.77 -7.25 23.71
N ILE A 199 5.67 -6.45 23.11
CA ILE A 199 6.91 -6.97 22.50
C ILE A 199 7.86 -7.48 23.59
N ALA A 200 7.99 -6.76 24.70
CA ALA A 200 8.84 -7.18 25.82
C ALA A 200 8.33 -8.48 26.45
N GLU A 201 7.03 -8.59 26.71
CA GLU A 201 6.39 -9.80 27.24
C GLU A 201 6.58 -11.01 26.30
N ARG A 202 6.34 -10.83 25.00
CA ARG A 202 6.57 -11.89 23.99
C ARG A 202 8.03 -12.36 23.96
N LYS A 203 8.99 -11.45 24.14
CA LYS A 203 10.42 -11.83 24.22
C LYS A 203 10.74 -12.59 25.50
N ALA A 204 10.23 -12.14 26.65
CA ALA A 204 10.43 -12.82 27.92
C ALA A 204 9.90 -14.26 27.90
N ASN A 205 8.69 -14.45 27.36
CA ASN A 205 8.07 -15.77 27.24
C ASN A 205 8.87 -16.71 26.32
N LYS A 206 9.32 -16.20 25.16
CA LYS A 206 10.19 -16.98 24.25
C LYS A 206 11.50 -17.39 24.89
N THR A 207 12.14 -16.51 25.65
CA THR A 207 13.37 -16.83 26.38
C THR A 207 13.12 -17.92 27.43
N ALA A 208 11.98 -17.84 28.15
CA ALA A 208 11.61 -18.87 29.11
C ALA A 208 11.36 -20.24 28.45
N GLU A 209 10.67 -20.28 27.30
CA GLU A 209 10.46 -21.52 26.52
C GLU A 209 11.78 -22.14 26.01
N VAL A 210 12.69 -21.31 25.48
CA VAL A 210 14.01 -21.78 25.03
C VAL A 210 14.83 -22.34 26.20
N ASN A 211 14.81 -21.67 27.34
CA ASN A 211 15.48 -22.18 28.55
C ASN A 211 14.87 -23.50 29.04
N LEU A 212 13.54 -23.62 29.06
CA LEU A 212 12.88 -24.88 29.44
C LEU A 212 13.23 -26.04 28.50
N SER A 213 13.18 -25.80 27.20
CA SER A 213 13.52 -26.81 26.18
C SER A 213 14.99 -27.24 26.26
N GLN A 214 15.91 -26.32 26.53
CA GLN A 214 17.31 -26.66 26.78
C GLN A 214 17.51 -27.48 28.06
N VAL A 215 16.81 -27.14 29.15
CA VAL A 215 16.87 -27.91 30.42
C VAL A 215 16.30 -29.32 30.22
N VAL A 216 15.20 -29.46 29.49
CA VAL A 216 14.59 -30.77 29.19
C VAL A 216 15.53 -31.64 28.34
N VAL A 217 16.18 -31.06 27.32
CA VAL A 217 17.18 -31.77 26.51
C VAL A 217 18.40 -32.17 27.35
N GLY A 218 18.92 -31.27 28.18
CA GLY A 218 20.05 -31.55 29.07
C GLY A 218 19.77 -32.67 30.10
N ASN A 219 18.57 -32.71 30.66
CA ASN A 219 18.14 -33.80 31.55
C ASN A 219 17.90 -35.11 30.79
N GLY A 220 17.43 -35.06 29.54
CA GLY A 220 17.27 -36.25 28.69
C GLY A 220 18.61 -36.92 28.37
N ASP A 221 19.64 -36.14 28.07
CA ASP A 221 20.99 -36.63 27.81
C ASP A 221 21.67 -37.23 29.06
N GLN A 222 21.42 -36.65 30.24
CA GLN A 222 21.94 -37.21 31.50
C GLN A 222 21.27 -38.54 31.88
N ARG A 223 19.97 -38.68 31.63
CA ARG A 223 19.22 -39.92 31.89
C ARG A 223 19.59 -41.06 30.93
N SER A 224 20.02 -40.74 29.71
CA SER A 224 20.53 -41.73 28.76
C SER A 224 21.91 -42.27 29.13
N LYS A 225 22.72 -41.54 29.89
CA LYS A 225 24.09 -41.93 30.27
C LYS A 225 24.18 -42.72 31.59
N THR A 226 23.10 -42.81 32.35
CA THR A 226 23.06 -43.47 33.68
C THR A 226 22.51 -44.91 33.64
N ASN A 227 22.13 -45.41 32.46
CA ASN A 227 21.55 -46.76 32.27
C ASN A 227 22.53 -47.77 31.61
N HIS A 228 23.84 -47.56 31.71
CA HIS A 228 24.86 -48.52 31.28
C HIS A 228 25.81 -48.84 32.43
#